data_AF-F8PRI1-F1
#
_entry.id   AF-F8PRI1-F1
#
_cell.length_a   1.000
_cell.length_b   1.000
_cell.length_c   1.000
_cell.angle_alpha   90.00
_cell.angle_beta   90.00
_cell.angle_gamma   90.00
#
_symmetry.space_group_name_H-M   'P 1'
#
loop_
_entity.id
_entity.type
_entity.pdbx_description
1 polymer ?
#
loop_
_entity_poly.entity_id
_entity_poly.type
_entity_poly.pdbx_seq_one_letter_code
_entity_poly.pdbx_strand_id
1 'polypeptide(L)'
;MSHKWSVRAISSISKNKMDELCKIIHIHPFVISHNNLNIPFRVFSQRVDNKSHFDSGTAATVFLQPGAPPIKPLCNLQGILLLEQAAASSRYSRDLYHVLQWLITSPEFSFETYQHCNDSVFNPSAPVQRLPSGQQYITKQYMLGTVHIEEASYEGNEMLLGKWLSQLRLDSLDKQKKTGLERVIPWVGDQLTVERLRGLFRFCAQDHNSFDRLDWLVPIFGWFHLQMAFANSRHKQYLGTTAGRGLMHTF
;
A
#
# COMPACT_ATOMS: atom_id res chain seq x y z
N MET A 1 10.00 32.69 -17.19
CA MET A 1 8.81 31.79 -17.25
C MET A 1 7.68 32.42 -16.45
N SER A 2 6.47 32.52 -16.98
CA SER A 2 5.32 33.10 -16.25
C SER A 2 4.60 32.03 -15.44
N HIS A 3 3.99 32.42 -14.31
CA HIS A 3 3.16 31.53 -13.49
C HIS A 3 2.08 30.81 -14.32
N LYS A 4 1.42 31.55 -15.22
CA LYS A 4 0.40 31.02 -16.14
C LYS A 4 0.95 29.91 -17.04
N TRP A 5 2.18 30.05 -17.54
CA TRP A 5 2.82 29.03 -18.35
C TRP A 5 3.14 27.78 -17.51
N SER A 6 3.71 27.95 -16.32
CA SER A 6 4.06 26.83 -15.43
C SER A 6 2.83 26.02 -15.02
N VAL A 7 1.74 26.70 -14.63
CA VAL A 7 0.46 26.04 -14.29
C VAL A 7 -0.07 25.26 -15.49
N ARG A 8 -0.10 25.85 -16.69
CA ARG A 8 -0.56 25.15 -17.91
C ARG A 8 0.30 23.94 -18.24
N ALA A 9 1.62 24.05 -18.12
CA ALA A 9 2.54 22.95 -18.37
C ALA A 9 2.28 21.78 -17.40
N ILE A 10 2.17 22.07 -16.10
CA ILE A 10 1.89 21.06 -15.07
C ILE A 10 0.52 20.43 -15.29
N SER A 11 -0.53 21.22 -15.56
CA SER A 11 -1.87 20.71 -15.85
C SER A 11 -1.89 19.80 -17.08
N SER A 12 -1.15 20.16 -18.14
CA SER A 12 -1.05 19.33 -19.34
C SER A 12 -0.33 18.01 -19.06
N ILE A 13 0.77 18.03 -18.29
CA ILE A 13 1.50 16.82 -17.91
C ILE A 13 0.60 15.91 -17.07
N SER A 14 -0.07 16.47 -16.06
CA SER A 14 -1.00 15.75 -15.19
C SER A 14 -2.12 15.09 -15.99
N LYS A 15 -2.79 15.85 -16.88
CA LYS A 15 -3.84 15.31 -17.75
C LYS A 15 -3.33 14.17 -18.63
N ASN A 16 -2.19 14.36 -19.29
CA ASN A 16 -1.61 13.35 -20.17
C ASN A 16 -1.25 12.07 -19.40
N LYS A 17 -0.72 12.20 -18.18
CA LYS A 17 -0.39 11.05 -17.32
C LYS A 17 -1.61 10.33 -16.79
N MET A 18 -2.67 11.05 -16.46
CA MET A 18 -3.96 10.46 -16.09
C MET A 18 -4.63 9.74 -17.27
N ASP A 19 -4.62 10.32 -18.46
CA ASP A 19 -5.15 9.69 -19.67
C ASP A 19 -4.34 8.42 -20.04
N GLU A 20 -3.03 8.43 -19.84
CA GLU A 20 -2.16 7.25 -19.97
C GLU A 20 -2.53 6.16 -18.94
N LEU A 21 -2.64 6.54 -17.66
CA LEU A 21 -3.00 5.63 -16.57
C LEU A 21 -4.34 4.94 -16.84
N CYS A 22 -5.39 5.71 -17.15
CA CYS A 22 -6.73 5.19 -17.39
C CYS A 22 -6.79 4.17 -18.54
N LYS A 23 -5.90 4.28 -19.53
CA LYS A 23 -5.77 3.28 -20.60
C LYS A 23 -5.10 1.99 -20.10
N ILE A 24 -4.04 2.13 -19.28
CA ILE A 24 -3.23 0.99 -18.84
C ILE A 24 -3.96 0.12 -17.80
N ILE A 25 -4.65 0.72 -16.84
CA ILE A 25 -5.33 0.00 -15.74
C ILE A 25 -6.47 -0.92 -16.21
N HIS A 26 -6.93 -0.74 -17.45
CA HIS A 26 -7.93 -1.63 -18.05
C HIS A 26 -7.33 -2.95 -18.55
N ILE A 27 -6.01 -2.99 -18.73
CA ILE A 27 -5.28 -4.10 -19.34
C ILE A 27 -4.36 -4.76 -18.32
N HIS A 28 -3.81 -3.99 -17.39
CA HIS A 28 -2.80 -4.45 -16.44
C HIS A 28 -3.33 -4.41 -14.99
N PRO A 29 -2.95 -5.38 -14.15
CA PRO A 29 -3.18 -5.29 -12.72
C PRO A 29 -2.39 -4.11 -12.14
N PHE A 30 -2.96 -3.48 -11.13
CA PHE A 30 -2.36 -2.34 -10.46
C PHE A 30 -2.57 -2.42 -8.95
N VAL A 31 -1.69 -1.76 -8.22
CA VAL A 31 -1.80 -1.55 -6.78
C VAL A 31 -2.09 -0.08 -6.57
N ILE A 32 -2.96 0.26 -5.62
CA ILE A 32 -3.19 1.65 -5.23
C ILE A 32 -2.81 1.83 -3.77
N SER A 33 -2.21 2.97 -3.45
CA SER A 33 -2.08 3.42 -2.06
C SER A 33 -2.74 4.77 -1.90
N HIS A 34 -3.36 5.02 -0.75
CA HIS A 34 -3.70 6.38 -0.35
C HIS A 34 -3.30 6.63 1.09
N ASN A 35 -3.16 7.92 1.42
CA ASN A 35 -2.87 8.37 2.76
C ASN A 35 -3.31 9.83 2.93
N ASN A 36 -3.46 10.25 4.18
CA ASN A 36 -3.75 11.62 4.57
C ASN A 36 -2.68 12.61 4.06
N LEU A 37 -3.16 13.74 3.60
CA LEU A 37 -2.39 14.93 3.24
C LEU A 37 -2.82 16.05 4.16
N ASN A 38 -1.93 16.43 5.07
CA ASN A 38 -2.19 17.38 6.14
C ASN A 38 -1.25 18.57 6.01
N ILE A 39 -1.79 19.75 5.68
CA ILE A 39 -0.99 20.95 5.37
C ILE A 39 -1.35 22.07 6.35
N PRO A 40 -0.43 22.43 7.27
CA PRO A 40 -0.61 23.59 8.13
C PRO A 40 -0.30 24.89 7.37
N PHE A 41 -1.30 25.73 7.15
CA PHE A 41 -1.11 27.08 6.65
C PHE A 41 -0.94 28.04 7.83
N ARG A 42 0.29 28.50 8.03
CA ARG A 42 0.63 29.47 9.08
C ARG A 42 0.78 30.85 8.48
N VAL A 43 0.14 31.83 9.12
CA VAL A 43 0.29 33.24 8.77
C VAL A 43 1.00 33.95 9.91
N PHE A 44 1.91 34.87 9.56
CA PHE A 44 2.74 35.56 10.55
C PHE A 44 1.94 36.48 11.48
N SER A 45 0.88 37.09 10.96
CA SER A 45 -0.04 37.94 11.73
C SER A 45 -1.47 37.53 11.41
N GLN A 46 -2.20 37.07 12.43
CA GLN A 46 -3.60 36.68 12.28
C GLN A 46 -4.48 37.94 12.19
N ARG A 47 -5.33 37.97 11.16
CA ARG A 47 -6.39 38.98 10.98
C ARG A 47 -7.74 38.28 10.86
N VAL A 48 -8.83 39.05 10.87
CA VAL A 48 -10.19 38.50 10.77
C VAL A 48 -10.37 37.67 9.49
N ASP A 49 -9.78 38.13 8.40
CA ASP A 49 -9.80 37.56 7.04
C ASP A 49 -8.57 36.69 6.71
N ASN A 50 -7.55 36.67 7.56
CA ASN A 50 -6.31 35.95 7.32
C ASN A 50 -5.88 35.20 8.57
N LYS A 51 -6.39 33.98 8.74
CA LYS A 51 -6.12 33.13 9.90
C LYS A 51 -5.24 31.95 9.51
N SER A 52 -4.44 31.50 10.47
CA SER A 52 -3.79 30.20 10.33
C SER A 52 -4.87 29.13 10.29
N HIS A 53 -4.74 28.18 9.39
CA HIS A 53 -5.68 27.07 9.28
C HIS A 53 -4.91 25.79 8.97
N PHE A 54 -5.57 24.67 9.22
CA PHE A 54 -5.04 23.36 8.91
C PHE A 54 -5.96 22.77 7.86
N ASP A 55 -5.39 22.40 6.72
CA ASP A 55 -6.14 21.79 5.64
C ASP A 55 -5.85 20.29 5.63
N SER A 56 -6.92 19.51 5.68
CA SER A 56 -6.89 18.05 5.72
C SER A 56 -7.46 17.52 4.41
N GLY A 57 -6.72 16.65 3.75
CA GLY A 57 -7.16 15.96 2.56
C GLY A 57 -6.49 14.59 2.45
N THR A 58 -6.58 14.01 1.26
CA THR A 58 -5.99 12.71 0.96
C THR A 58 -5.34 12.73 -0.41
N ALA A 59 -4.22 12.03 -0.55
CA ALA A 59 -3.54 11.78 -1.81
C ALA A 59 -3.47 10.28 -2.09
N ALA A 60 -3.46 9.90 -3.36
CA ALA A 60 -3.36 8.51 -3.78
C ALA A 60 -2.33 8.34 -4.90
N THR A 61 -1.68 7.18 -4.93
CA THR A 61 -0.71 6.78 -5.95
C THR A 61 -1.05 5.39 -6.46
N VAL A 62 -1.03 5.22 -7.78
CA VAL A 62 -1.18 3.93 -8.45
C VAL A 62 0.18 3.42 -8.89
N PHE A 63 0.47 2.17 -8.56
CA PHE A 63 1.68 1.45 -8.93
C PHE A 63 1.34 0.40 -9.98
N LEU A 64 2.11 0.40 -11.06
CA LEU A 64 2.01 -0.54 -12.16
C LEU A 64 3.34 -1.26 -12.30
N GLN A 65 3.32 -2.58 -12.20
CA GLN A 65 4.48 -3.43 -12.44
C GLN A 65 4.39 -4.00 -13.86
N PRO A 66 5.24 -3.57 -14.81
CA PRO A 66 5.25 -4.14 -16.15
C PRO A 66 5.51 -5.65 -16.09
N GLY A 67 4.78 -6.42 -16.90
CA GLY A 67 4.91 -7.89 -16.92
C GLY A 67 4.39 -8.59 -15.65
N ALA A 68 3.68 -7.90 -14.76
CA ALA A 68 3.00 -8.56 -13.66
C ALA A 68 1.95 -9.55 -14.18
N PRO A 69 1.89 -10.77 -13.61
CA PRO A 69 0.88 -11.74 -13.99
C PRO A 69 -0.52 -11.20 -13.65
N PRO A 70 -1.55 -11.55 -14.43
CA PRO A 70 -2.91 -11.15 -14.14
C PRO A 70 -3.32 -11.66 -12.75
N ILE A 71 -3.94 -10.77 -11.95
CA ILE A 71 -4.49 -11.18 -10.66
C ILE A 71 -5.81 -11.88 -10.95
N LYS A 72 -5.90 -13.16 -10.57
CA LYS A 72 -7.15 -13.92 -10.68
C LYS A 72 -8.18 -13.34 -9.70
N PRO A 73 -9.48 -13.28 -10.07
CA PRO A 73 -10.55 -12.95 -9.14
C PRO A 73 -10.46 -13.79 -7.87
N LEU A 74 -10.93 -13.24 -6.74
CA LEU A 74 -11.05 -14.01 -5.52
C LEU A 74 -11.95 -15.23 -5.80
N CYS A 75 -11.46 -16.41 -5.42
CA CYS A 75 -12.17 -17.65 -5.62
C CYS A 75 -13.04 -17.98 -4.41
N ASN A 76 -14.03 -18.86 -4.61
CA ASN A 76 -14.81 -19.41 -3.52
C ASN A 76 -13.93 -20.22 -2.55
N LEU A 77 -14.49 -20.61 -1.40
CA LEU A 77 -13.79 -21.37 -0.36
C LEU A 77 -13.03 -22.60 -0.91
N GLN A 78 -13.61 -23.28 -1.89
CA GLN A 78 -12.98 -24.44 -2.52
C GLN A 78 -11.73 -24.06 -3.32
N GLY A 79 -11.77 -22.96 -4.07
CA GLY A 79 -10.59 -22.43 -4.74
C GLY A 79 -9.50 -22.00 -3.75
N ILE A 80 -9.88 -21.39 -2.62
CA ILE A 80 -8.93 -21.01 -1.55
C ILE A 80 -8.24 -22.26 -1.00
N LEU A 81 -9.00 -23.33 -0.72
CA LEU A 81 -8.44 -24.59 -0.22
C LEU A 81 -7.47 -25.23 -1.22
N LEU A 82 -7.79 -25.19 -2.52
CA LEU A 82 -6.90 -25.70 -3.57
C LEU A 82 -5.61 -24.89 -3.68
N LEU A 83 -5.69 -23.56 -3.57
CA LEU A 83 -4.52 -22.68 -3.56
C LEU A 83 -3.65 -22.94 -2.32
N GLU A 84 -4.28 -23.15 -1.17
CA GLU A 84 -3.60 -23.48 0.09
C GLU A 84 -2.84 -24.81 -0.03
N GLN A 85 -3.49 -25.85 -0.55
CA GLN A 85 -2.88 -27.16 -0.79
C GLN A 85 -1.71 -27.07 -1.78
N ALA A 86 -1.88 -26.32 -2.88
CA ALA A 86 -0.83 -26.13 -3.87
C ALA A 86 0.37 -25.34 -3.32
N ALA A 87 0.15 -24.38 -2.41
CA ALA A 87 1.19 -23.58 -1.81
C ALA A 87 1.90 -24.27 -0.64
N ALA A 88 1.29 -25.28 0.00
CA ALA A 88 1.74 -25.85 1.28
C ALA A 88 3.20 -26.30 1.29
N SER A 89 3.65 -27.07 0.29
CA SER A 89 5.03 -27.59 0.24
C SER A 89 6.09 -26.47 0.11
N SER A 90 5.84 -25.52 -0.79
CA SER A 90 6.76 -24.39 -0.98
C SER A 90 6.77 -23.44 0.22
N ARG A 91 5.61 -23.25 0.86
CA ARG A 91 5.47 -22.49 2.10
C ARG A 91 6.24 -23.15 3.24
N TYR A 92 6.07 -24.45 3.43
CA TYR A 92 6.79 -25.22 4.46
C TYR A 92 8.31 -25.05 4.32
N SER A 93 8.84 -25.21 3.11
CA SER A 93 10.27 -25.07 2.83
C SER A 93 10.78 -23.65 3.13
N ARG A 94 10.02 -22.63 2.72
CA ARG A 94 10.33 -21.21 2.98
C ARG A 94 10.31 -20.90 4.48
N ASP A 95 9.26 -21.32 5.19
CA ASP A 95 9.07 -21.02 6.61
C ASP A 95 10.14 -21.70 7.46
N LEU A 96 10.46 -22.95 7.13
CA LEU A 96 11.55 -23.69 7.74
C LEU A 96 12.90 -22.98 7.54
N TYR A 97 13.22 -22.55 6.31
CA TYR A 97 14.42 -21.76 6.02
C TYR A 97 14.47 -20.47 6.85
N HIS A 98 13.37 -19.72 6.95
CA HIS A 98 13.35 -18.47 7.73
C HIS A 98 13.55 -18.69 9.23
N VAL A 99 12.92 -19.72 9.80
CA VAL A 99 13.10 -20.08 11.22
C VAL A 99 14.55 -20.48 11.49
N LEU A 100 15.11 -21.35 10.65
CA LEU A 100 16.52 -21.75 10.77
C LEU A 100 17.46 -20.57 10.60
N GLN A 101 17.18 -19.66 9.66
CA GLN A 101 18.02 -18.49 9.43
C GLN A 101 18.14 -17.62 10.69
N TRP A 102 17.05 -17.48 11.44
CA TRP A 102 17.07 -16.74 12.70
C TRP A 102 17.95 -17.42 13.76
N LEU A 103 17.92 -18.75 13.83
CA LEU A 103 18.76 -19.52 14.75
C LEU A 103 20.23 -19.48 14.37
N ILE A 104 20.57 -19.63 13.08
CA ILE A 104 21.97 -19.69 12.63
C ILE A 104 22.65 -18.33 12.53
N THR A 105 21.89 -17.24 12.51
CA THR A 105 22.42 -15.87 12.52
C THR A 105 22.53 -15.28 13.92
N SER A 106 22.12 -16.01 14.96
CA SER A 106 22.31 -15.61 16.35
C SER A 106 23.80 -15.68 16.71
N PRO A 107 24.34 -14.66 17.42
CA PRO A 107 25.76 -14.63 17.79
C PRO A 107 26.16 -15.74 18.77
N GLU A 108 25.20 -16.31 19.51
CA GLU A 108 25.42 -17.41 20.44
C GLU A 108 25.61 -18.77 19.74
N PHE A 109 25.24 -18.88 18.45
CA PHE A 109 25.32 -20.12 17.70
C PHE A 109 26.40 -20.06 16.61
N SER A 110 27.46 -20.85 16.78
CA SER A 110 28.55 -20.93 15.80
C SER A 110 28.20 -21.89 14.66
N PHE A 111 27.50 -21.35 13.64
CA PHE A 111 27.08 -22.13 12.47
C PHE A 111 28.25 -22.77 11.72
N GLU A 112 29.42 -22.10 11.66
CA GLU A 112 30.62 -22.62 10.99
C GLU A 112 31.12 -23.94 11.62
N THR A 113 30.90 -24.11 12.93
CA THR A 113 31.31 -25.30 13.67
C THR A 113 30.22 -26.37 13.74
N TYR A 114 29.02 -26.08 13.22
CA TYR A 114 27.90 -27.01 13.24
C TYR A 114 28.12 -28.13 12.21
N GLN A 115 28.06 -29.38 12.67
CA GLN A 115 28.35 -30.57 11.85
C GLN A 115 27.53 -30.64 10.55
N HIS A 116 26.31 -30.08 10.54
CA HIS A 116 25.40 -30.12 9.40
C HIS A 116 25.28 -28.76 8.68
N CYS A 117 26.25 -27.86 8.83
CA CYS A 117 26.22 -26.53 8.18
C CYS A 117 26.05 -26.56 6.65
N ASN A 118 26.44 -27.67 6.00
CA ASN A 118 26.30 -27.87 4.55
C ASN A 118 24.96 -28.50 4.14
N ASP A 119 24.01 -28.70 5.05
CA ASP A 119 22.71 -29.26 4.71
C ASP A 119 21.94 -28.30 3.78
N SER A 120 21.32 -28.86 2.75
CA SER A 120 20.49 -28.14 1.78
C SER A 120 19.37 -27.32 2.41
N VAL A 121 18.94 -27.67 3.62
CA VAL A 121 17.91 -26.97 4.39
C VAL A 121 18.28 -25.53 4.75
N PHE A 122 19.59 -25.24 4.82
CA PHE A 122 20.13 -23.90 5.06
C PHE A 122 20.31 -23.08 3.78
N ASN A 123 20.01 -23.65 2.61
CA ASN A 123 20.02 -22.90 1.36
C ASN A 123 18.67 -22.22 1.13
N PRO A 124 18.66 -21.02 0.51
CA PRO A 124 17.42 -20.35 0.16
C PRO A 124 16.58 -21.21 -0.79
N SER A 125 15.30 -21.36 -0.47
CA SER A 125 14.35 -22.07 -1.33
C SER A 125 14.22 -21.42 -2.70
N ALA A 126 13.99 -22.23 -3.73
CA ALA A 126 13.77 -21.73 -5.09
C ALA A 126 12.55 -20.78 -5.13
N PRO A 127 12.61 -19.65 -5.85
CA PRO A 127 11.48 -18.74 -5.94
C PRO A 127 10.27 -19.39 -6.63
N VAL A 128 9.11 -19.39 -5.97
CA VAL A 128 7.87 -20.00 -6.49
C VAL A 128 7.27 -19.19 -7.63
N GLN A 129 7.31 -17.86 -7.53
CA GLN A 129 6.76 -16.93 -8.52
C GLN A 129 7.70 -15.73 -8.68
N ARG A 130 8.83 -15.95 -9.35
CA ARG A 130 9.80 -14.88 -9.59
C ARG A 130 9.20 -13.84 -10.53
N LEU A 131 9.06 -12.61 -10.04
CA LEU A 131 8.70 -11.49 -10.91
C LEU A 131 9.86 -11.19 -11.88
N PRO A 132 9.55 -10.76 -13.11
CA PRO A 132 10.57 -10.37 -14.06
C PRO A 132 11.36 -9.15 -13.55
N SER A 133 12.66 -9.14 -13.83
CA SER A 133 13.62 -8.12 -13.36
C SER A 133 14.37 -7.49 -14.53
N GLY A 134 14.71 -6.21 -14.43
CA GLY A 134 15.40 -5.45 -15.48
C GLY A 134 14.79 -4.06 -15.68
N GLN A 135 15.44 -3.22 -16.48
CA GLN A 135 15.03 -1.83 -16.70
C GLN A 135 13.60 -1.70 -17.24
N GLN A 136 13.18 -2.65 -18.07
CA GLN A 136 11.83 -2.70 -18.66
C GLN A 136 10.73 -3.10 -17.67
N TYR A 137 11.10 -3.66 -16.51
CA TYR A 137 10.18 -4.09 -15.46
C TYR A 137 10.21 -3.17 -14.24
N ILE A 138 10.73 -1.94 -14.37
CA ILE A 138 10.68 -0.95 -13.29
C ILE A 138 9.22 -0.57 -13.04
N THR A 139 8.83 -0.59 -11.76
CA THR A 139 7.51 -0.17 -11.31
C THR A 139 7.27 1.29 -11.70
N LYS A 140 6.16 1.54 -12.39
CA LYS A 140 5.71 2.89 -12.74
C LYS A 140 4.74 3.40 -11.68
N GLN A 141 4.86 4.68 -11.35
CA GLN A 141 4.03 5.35 -10.35
C GLN A 141 3.25 6.49 -11.00
N TYR A 142 1.96 6.56 -10.69
CA TYR A 142 1.07 7.62 -11.18
C TYR A 142 0.31 8.21 -9.99
N MET A 143 0.53 9.49 -9.70
CA MET A 143 -0.20 10.18 -8.64
C MET A 143 -1.59 10.57 -9.14
N LEU A 144 -2.60 10.28 -8.32
CA LEU A 144 -3.96 10.77 -8.51
C LEU A 144 -4.08 12.22 -8.00
N GLY A 145 -5.10 12.93 -8.45
CA GLY A 145 -5.41 14.27 -7.97
C GLY A 145 -5.82 14.22 -6.50
N THR A 146 -5.28 15.13 -5.69
CA THR A 146 -5.62 15.24 -4.26
C THR A 146 -7.07 15.64 -4.05
N VAL A 147 -7.67 15.23 -2.93
CA VAL A 147 -9.05 15.57 -2.57
C VAL A 147 -9.13 16.07 -1.13
N HIS A 148 -10.02 17.03 -0.87
CA HIS A 148 -10.34 17.50 0.48
C HIS A 148 -11.37 16.58 1.14
N ILE A 149 -10.99 15.32 1.33
CA ILE A 149 -11.77 14.32 2.07
C ILE A 149 -10.83 13.72 3.10
N GLU A 150 -11.26 13.70 4.35
CA GLU A 150 -10.50 13.12 5.45
C GLU A 150 -10.68 11.60 5.51
N GLU A 151 -9.58 10.88 5.75
CA GLU A 151 -9.56 9.43 5.84
C GLU A 151 -9.88 8.90 7.26
N ALA A 152 -10.30 9.79 8.17
CA ALA A 152 -10.40 9.48 9.60
C ALA A 152 -11.61 8.61 10.00
N SER A 153 -12.61 8.48 9.12
CA SER A 153 -13.86 7.75 9.38
C SER A 153 -14.13 6.68 8.31
N TYR A 154 -15.10 5.79 8.58
CA TYR A 154 -15.58 4.83 7.60
C TYR A 154 -16.20 5.51 6.38
N GLU A 155 -17.08 6.49 6.60
CA GLU A 155 -17.69 7.30 5.55
C GLU A 155 -16.63 8.02 4.69
N GLY A 156 -15.61 8.60 5.33
CA GLY A 156 -14.50 9.23 4.62
C GLY A 156 -13.75 8.25 3.72
N ASN A 157 -13.47 7.04 4.21
CA ASN A 157 -12.83 5.98 3.41
C ASN A 157 -13.72 5.51 2.26
N GLU A 158 -15.02 5.33 2.47
CA GLU A 158 -15.98 4.97 1.43
C GLU A 158 -16.04 6.05 0.33
N MET A 159 -16.14 7.33 0.71
CA MET A 159 -16.08 8.45 -0.22
C MET A 159 -14.77 8.45 -1.02
N LEU A 160 -13.65 8.17 -0.36
CA LEU A 160 -12.34 8.07 -0.99
C LEU A 160 -12.30 6.93 -2.03
N LEU A 161 -12.77 5.73 -1.69
CA LEU A 161 -12.87 4.60 -2.64
C LEU A 161 -13.62 5.03 -3.91
N GLY A 162 -14.79 5.66 -3.76
CA GLY A 162 -15.56 6.20 -4.88
C GLY A 162 -14.80 7.26 -5.69
N LYS A 163 -14.12 8.20 -5.03
CA LYS A 163 -13.33 9.24 -5.73
C LYS A 163 -12.15 8.66 -6.49
N TRP A 164 -11.44 7.69 -5.94
CA TRP A 164 -10.32 7.06 -6.63
C TRP A 164 -10.79 6.26 -7.85
N LEU A 165 -11.86 5.49 -7.71
CA LEU A 165 -12.47 4.80 -8.86
C LEU A 165 -12.93 5.78 -9.93
N SER A 166 -13.50 6.93 -9.55
CA SER A 166 -13.92 7.97 -10.49
C SER A 166 -12.74 8.60 -11.24
N GLN A 167 -11.65 8.95 -10.54
CA GLN A 167 -10.44 9.45 -11.20
C GLN A 167 -9.82 8.42 -12.16
N LEU A 168 -9.97 7.13 -11.85
CA LEU A 168 -9.56 6.01 -12.68
C LEU A 168 -10.58 5.65 -13.78
N ARG A 169 -11.72 6.37 -13.89
CA ARG A 169 -12.83 6.09 -14.82
C ARG A 169 -13.39 4.67 -14.68
N LEU A 170 -13.48 4.21 -13.44
CA LEU A 170 -14.03 2.91 -13.04
C LEU A 170 -15.39 3.02 -12.34
N ASP A 171 -15.99 4.21 -12.34
CA ASP A 171 -17.20 4.59 -11.60
C ASP A 171 -18.52 4.41 -12.37
N SER A 172 -18.48 4.15 -13.67
CA SER A 172 -19.70 3.80 -14.41
C SER A 172 -20.23 2.42 -14.02
N LEU A 173 -21.54 2.20 -14.12
CA LEU A 173 -22.20 0.94 -13.76
C LEU A 173 -21.53 -0.30 -14.39
N ASP A 174 -21.22 -0.24 -15.69
CA ASP A 174 -20.55 -1.34 -16.40
C ASP A 174 -19.14 -1.60 -15.85
N LYS A 175 -18.42 -0.54 -15.47
CA LYS A 175 -17.07 -0.65 -14.92
C LYS A 175 -17.09 -1.15 -13.48
N GLN A 176 -18.07 -0.75 -12.68
CA GLN A 176 -18.29 -1.26 -11.32
C GLN A 176 -18.62 -2.76 -11.36
N LYS A 177 -19.55 -3.17 -12.23
CA LYS A 177 -19.88 -4.58 -12.46
C LYS A 177 -18.63 -5.37 -12.86
N LYS A 178 -17.83 -4.85 -13.79
CA LYS A 178 -16.55 -5.47 -14.18
C LYS A 178 -15.56 -5.53 -13.02
N THR A 179 -15.46 -4.48 -12.20
CA THR A 179 -14.60 -4.47 -11.02
C THR A 179 -15.00 -5.56 -10.04
N GLY A 180 -16.29 -5.64 -9.67
CA GLY A 180 -16.78 -6.63 -8.73
C GLY A 180 -16.66 -8.07 -9.22
N LEU A 181 -16.68 -8.33 -10.53
CA LEU A 181 -16.63 -9.69 -11.08
C LEU A 181 -15.23 -10.15 -11.47
N GLU A 182 -14.38 -9.23 -11.96
CA GLU A 182 -13.14 -9.60 -12.66
C GLU A 182 -11.87 -9.03 -12.03
N ARG A 183 -11.97 -8.07 -11.10
CA ARG A 183 -10.80 -7.38 -10.54
C ARG A 183 -10.55 -7.77 -9.09
N VAL A 184 -9.26 -7.76 -8.76
CA VAL A 184 -8.75 -7.73 -7.39
C VAL A 184 -7.74 -6.61 -7.36
N ILE A 185 -7.95 -5.64 -6.49
CA ILE A 185 -7.16 -4.42 -6.37
C ILE A 185 -6.49 -4.42 -5.00
N PRO A 186 -5.19 -4.73 -4.95
CA PRO A 186 -4.39 -4.52 -3.75
C PRO A 186 -4.39 -3.06 -3.36
N TRP A 187 -4.76 -2.79 -2.11
CA TRP A 187 -5.01 -1.46 -1.61
C TRP A 187 -4.18 -1.20 -0.36
N VAL A 188 -3.16 -0.37 -0.52
CA VAL A 188 -2.13 -0.14 0.49
C VAL A 188 -2.45 1.11 1.29
N GLY A 189 -2.42 1.02 2.62
CA GLY A 189 -2.61 2.15 3.52
C GLY A 189 -1.82 1.97 4.81
N ASP A 190 -1.89 2.95 5.71
CA ASP A 190 -1.36 2.74 7.06
C ASP A 190 -2.24 1.75 7.86
N GLN A 191 -1.89 1.50 9.12
CA GLN A 191 -2.65 0.55 9.94
C GLN A 191 -4.12 0.97 10.09
N LEU A 192 -4.38 2.26 10.31
CA LEU A 192 -5.72 2.76 10.53
C LEU A 192 -6.52 2.79 9.22
N THR A 193 -5.91 3.13 8.09
CA THR A 193 -6.52 2.98 6.76
C THR A 193 -6.99 1.54 6.56
N VAL A 194 -6.09 0.58 6.77
CA VAL A 194 -6.36 -0.84 6.52
C VAL A 194 -7.42 -1.39 7.46
N GLU A 195 -7.40 -1.00 8.75
CA GLU A 195 -8.44 -1.36 9.70
C GLU A 195 -9.80 -0.80 9.30
N ARG A 196 -9.86 0.46 8.85
CA ARG A 196 -11.11 1.08 8.38
C ARG A 196 -11.67 0.40 7.15
N LEU A 197 -10.82 0.11 6.15
CA LEU A 197 -11.22 -0.63 4.95
C LEU A 197 -11.71 -2.05 5.29
N ARG A 198 -11.06 -2.74 6.23
CA ARG A 198 -11.53 -4.04 6.73
C ARG A 198 -12.86 -3.93 7.47
N GLY A 199 -13.07 -2.84 8.21
CA GLY A 199 -14.36 -2.57 8.86
C GLY A 199 -15.47 -2.34 7.84
N LEU A 200 -15.22 -1.52 6.81
CA LEU A 200 -16.15 -1.31 5.69
C LEU A 200 -16.53 -2.63 5.01
N PHE A 201 -15.55 -3.48 4.71
CA PHE A 201 -15.80 -4.81 4.15
C PHE A 201 -16.78 -5.64 5.02
N ARG A 202 -16.69 -5.55 6.36
CA ARG A 202 -17.63 -6.23 7.26
C ARG A 202 -19.01 -5.59 7.28
N PHE A 203 -19.10 -4.26 7.23
CA PHE A 203 -20.37 -3.54 7.17
C PHE A 203 -21.13 -3.86 5.89
N CYS A 204 -20.43 -3.89 4.76
CA CYS A 204 -20.99 -4.17 3.44
C CYS A 204 -21.18 -5.67 3.18
N ALA A 205 -20.81 -6.57 4.09
CA ALA A 205 -20.76 -8.02 3.82
C ALA A 205 -22.12 -8.63 3.40
N GLN A 206 -23.23 -7.99 3.74
CA GLN A 206 -24.58 -8.43 3.38
C GLN A 206 -25.12 -7.79 2.11
N ASP A 207 -24.34 -6.95 1.42
CA ASP A 207 -24.78 -6.30 0.21
C ASP A 207 -24.98 -7.30 -0.94
N HIS A 208 -25.91 -6.94 -1.83
CA HIS A 208 -26.47 -7.83 -2.82
C HIS A 208 -25.50 -8.22 -3.95
N ASN A 209 -24.40 -7.48 -4.13
CA ASN A 209 -23.43 -7.74 -5.19
C ASN A 209 -21.98 -7.56 -4.74
N SER A 210 -21.07 -8.17 -5.51
CA SER A 210 -19.62 -8.23 -5.24
C SER A 210 -18.94 -6.86 -5.20
N PHE A 211 -19.46 -5.88 -5.96
CA PHE A 211 -18.88 -4.54 -5.98
C PHE A 211 -19.18 -3.80 -4.68
N ASP A 212 -20.44 -3.79 -4.26
CA ASP A 212 -20.91 -3.11 -3.03
C ASP A 212 -20.32 -3.76 -1.78
N ARG A 213 -20.20 -5.10 -1.75
CA ARG A 213 -19.50 -5.83 -0.68
C ARG A 213 -18.00 -5.54 -0.59
N LEU A 214 -17.43 -4.85 -1.58
CA LEU A 214 -16.00 -4.59 -1.70
C LEU A 214 -15.14 -5.85 -1.87
N ASP A 215 -15.68 -6.94 -2.45
CA ASP A 215 -14.95 -8.21 -2.64
C ASP A 215 -13.71 -8.06 -3.55
N TRP A 216 -13.69 -7.01 -4.37
CA TRP A 216 -12.56 -6.67 -5.25
C TRP A 216 -11.40 -6.00 -4.50
N LEU A 217 -11.59 -5.54 -3.27
CA LEU A 217 -10.61 -4.78 -2.48
C LEU A 217 -9.76 -5.72 -1.62
N VAL A 218 -8.43 -5.63 -1.70
CA VAL A 218 -7.52 -6.36 -0.81
C VAL A 218 -6.69 -5.38 0.03
N PRO A 219 -7.09 -5.11 1.29
CA PRO A 219 -6.34 -4.21 2.16
C PRO A 219 -4.97 -4.78 2.54
N ILE A 220 -3.91 -4.03 2.23
CA ILE A 220 -2.52 -4.37 2.51
C ILE A 220 -1.90 -3.32 3.42
N PHE A 221 -1.25 -3.79 4.48
CA PHE A 221 -0.51 -2.91 5.37
C PHE A 221 0.73 -2.31 4.68
N GLY A 222 0.78 -0.98 4.65
CA GLY A 222 1.89 -0.21 4.13
C GLY A 222 3.04 -0.14 5.13
N TRP A 223 4.08 -0.93 4.88
CA TRP A 223 5.26 -1.06 5.74
C TRP A 223 6.03 0.24 5.99
N PHE A 224 5.91 1.23 5.11
CA PHE A 224 6.63 2.50 5.24
C PHE A 224 6.31 3.23 6.56
N HIS A 225 5.04 3.26 6.97
CA HIS A 225 4.66 3.87 8.25
C HIS A 225 5.23 3.12 9.46
N LEU A 226 5.29 1.79 9.38
CA LEU A 226 5.94 0.99 10.43
C LEU A 226 7.44 1.29 10.50
N GLN A 227 8.12 1.39 9.37
CA GLN A 227 9.54 1.73 9.33
C GLN A 227 9.81 3.10 9.95
N MET A 228 8.98 4.10 9.64
CA MET A 228 9.07 5.42 10.27
C MET A 228 8.79 5.37 11.78
N ALA A 229 7.74 4.67 12.20
CA ALA A 229 7.42 4.51 13.62
C ALA A 229 8.53 3.80 14.39
N PHE A 230 9.11 2.74 13.81
CA PHE A 230 10.23 2.00 14.37
C PHE A 230 11.49 2.86 14.46
N ALA A 231 11.84 3.59 13.39
CA ALA A 231 12.96 4.51 13.39
C ALA A 231 12.80 5.61 14.46
N ASN A 232 11.61 6.20 14.58
CA ASN A 232 11.28 7.17 15.61
C ASN A 232 11.36 6.57 17.02
N SER A 233 10.91 5.33 17.22
CA SER A 233 11.01 4.62 18.49
C SER A 233 12.47 4.41 18.88
N ARG A 234 13.32 3.89 17.96
CA ARG A 234 14.75 3.74 18.20
C ARG A 234 15.42 5.08 18.50
N HIS A 235 15.13 6.10 17.70
CA HIS A 235 15.66 7.44 17.92
C HIS A 235 15.34 7.97 19.32
N LYS A 236 14.07 7.89 19.76
CA LYS A 236 13.65 8.31 21.10
C LYS A 236 14.26 7.47 22.22
N GLN A 237 14.47 6.17 22.00
CA GLN A 237 15.06 5.29 23.00
C GLN A 237 16.54 5.61 23.27
N TYR A 238 17.31 5.92 22.22
CA TYR A 238 18.73 6.24 22.38
C TYR A 238 18.99 7.72 22.68
N LEU A 239 18.31 8.64 22.00
CA LEU A 239 18.48 10.07 22.25
C LEU A 239 17.85 10.48 23.60
N GLY A 240 16.79 9.81 24.02
CA GLY A 240 15.98 10.18 25.17
C GLY A 240 14.71 10.90 24.75
N THR A 241 13.83 11.11 25.71
CA THR A 241 12.61 11.92 25.55
C THR A 241 12.63 13.04 26.57
N THR A 242 11.77 14.04 26.45
CA THR A 242 11.62 15.09 27.47
C THR A 242 11.30 14.57 28.87
N ALA A 243 10.80 13.33 28.99
CA ALA A 243 10.51 12.66 30.26
C ALA A 243 11.52 11.56 30.64
N GLY A 244 12.44 11.17 29.74
CA GLY A 244 13.30 10.00 29.91
C GLY A 244 14.78 10.32 29.70
N ARG A 245 15.66 9.73 30.53
CA ARG A 245 17.11 9.89 30.40
C ARG A 245 17.61 9.18 29.14
N GLY A 246 18.29 9.90 28.26
CA GLY A 246 19.01 9.38 27.08
C GLY A 246 20.22 10.24 26.75
N LEU A 247 20.82 10.06 25.57
CA LEU A 247 22.04 10.80 25.16
C LEU A 247 21.88 12.33 25.21
N MET A 248 20.67 12.87 25.08
CA MET A 248 20.33 14.29 25.25
C MET A 248 20.64 14.84 26.65
N HIS A 249 20.80 13.98 27.66
CA HIS A 249 21.21 14.37 29.02
C HIS A 249 22.69 14.08 29.31
N THR A 250 23.40 13.45 28.37
CA THR A 250 24.82 13.05 28.54
C THR A 250 25.78 14.01 27.81
N PHE A 251 25.25 14.84 26.92
CA PHE A 251 25.92 15.96 26.23
C PHE A 251 25.05 17.22 26.38
#